data_AF-A0A973EWC8-F1
#
_entry.id   AF-A0A973EWC8-F1
#
_cell.length_a   1.000
_cell.length_b   1.000
_cell.length_c   1.000
_cell.angle_alpha   90.00
_cell.angle_beta   90.00
_cell.angle_gamma   90.00
#
_symmetry.space_group_name_H-M   'P 1'
#
loop_
_entity.id
_entity.type
_entity.pdbx_description
1 polymer ?
#
loop_
_entity_poly.entity_id
_entity_poly.type
_entity_poly.pdbx_seq_one_letter_code
_entity_poly.pdbx_strand_id
1 'polypeptide(L)'
;FGEHNVKETGIFDFLAHLPGAILKKTPFKFMTPTEVAENLQPVSAISVPSPISWADEEHDITAWRGNELQVAALDKLYQMTDKVANCNDDHIKRDWDYLQASDHFHYMATKFFSDGAVHAYFNPYETPYEAFMNYMNVLSDFEIRLNRLSPETNEKREMAKLNALIIEKEKQISQLAAELEKLRKKGRKPATGLRAVANKELKEETKSKTGKNSKNISKKK
;
A
#
# COMPACT_ATOMS: atom_id res chain seq x y z
N PHE A 1 11.39 3.39 27.65
CA PHE A 1 11.84 2.41 28.68
C PHE A 1 11.33 1.03 28.28
N GLY A 2 12.15 0.00 28.39
CA GLY A 2 11.87 -1.35 27.87
C GLY A 2 12.65 -1.70 26.61
N GLU A 3 12.75 -0.75 25.67
CA GLU A 3 13.51 -0.91 24.43
C GLU A 3 14.98 -0.47 24.59
N HIS A 4 15.23 0.82 24.89
CA HIS A 4 16.60 1.32 25.12
C HIS A 4 17.14 1.07 26.53
N ASN A 5 16.25 0.95 27.51
CA ASN A 5 16.61 0.69 28.91
C ASN A 5 15.81 -0.51 29.39
N VAL A 6 16.45 -1.68 29.37
CA VAL A 6 15.85 -2.96 29.73
C VAL A 6 15.59 -3.06 31.23
N LYS A 7 14.74 -4.01 31.65
CA LYS A 7 14.27 -4.13 33.02
C LYS A 7 15.41 -4.32 34.03
N GLU A 8 16.44 -5.04 33.62
CA GLU A 8 17.60 -5.43 34.43
C GLU A 8 18.43 -4.21 34.88
N THR A 9 18.32 -3.08 34.18
CA THR A 9 18.92 -1.81 34.59
C THR A 9 18.31 -1.25 35.88
N GLY A 10 17.16 -1.79 36.33
CA GLY A 10 16.39 -1.30 37.47
C GLY A 10 15.58 -0.04 37.18
N ILE A 11 15.56 0.44 35.92
CA ILE A 11 14.94 1.71 35.56
C ILE A 11 13.42 1.75 35.84
N PHE A 12 12.73 0.62 35.72
CA PHE A 12 11.31 0.54 36.00
C PHE A 12 11.02 0.68 37.50
N ASP A 13 11.83 0.03 38.34
CA ASP A 13 11.72 0.16 39.78
C ASP A 13 12.06 1.58 40.21
N PHE A 14 13.08 2.20 39.61
CA PHE A 14 13.39 3.61 39.84
C PHE A 14 12.20 4.51 39.51
N LEU A 15 11.62 4.39 38.31
CA LEU A 15 10.48 5.20 37.87
C LEU A 15 9.22 4.97 38.72
N ALA A 16 9.00 3.74 39.22
CA ALA A 16 7.88 3.44 40.11
C ALA A 16 8.01 4.15 41.46
N HIS A 17 9.23 4.28 42.00
CA HIS A 17 9.47 4.92 43.29
C HIS A 17 9.66 6.44 43.19
N LEU A 18 10.07 6.96 42.03
CA LEU A 18 10.41 8.37 41.82
C LEU A 18 9.27 9.33 42.22
N PRO A 19 8.00 9.14 41.79
CA PRO A 19 6.92 10.05 42.20
C PRO A 19 6.73 10.12 43.71
N GLY A 20 6.76 8.96 44.40
CA GLY A 20 6.63 8.89 45.85
C GLY A 20 7.78 9.61 46.58
N ALA A 21 9.00 9.49 46.08
CA ALA A 21 10.15 10.19 46.63
C ALA A 21 10.04 11.71 46.48
N ILE A 22 9.56 12.21 45.33
CA ILE A 22 9.37 13.65 45.08
C ILE A 22 8.27 14.21 45.99
N LEU A 23 7.12 13.55 46.08
CA LEU A 23 5.99 13.98 46.91
C LEU A 23 6.32 14.01 48.41
N LYS A 24 7.22 13.12 48.87
CA LYS A 24 7.64 13.07 50.27
C LYS A 24 8.65 14.16 50.64
N LYS A 25 9.52 14.55 49.70
CA LYS A 25 10.68 15.41 49.97
C LYS A 25 10.52 16.86 49.51
N THR A 26 9.49 17.15 48.71
CA THR A 26 9.30 18.47 48.09
C THR A 26 7.84 18.90 48.15
N PRO A 27 7.53 20.19 48.00
CA PRO A 27 6.15 20.67 47.86
C PRO A 27 5.59 20.47 46.44
N PHE A 28 6.33 19.81 45.53
CA PHE A 28 5.90 19.62 44.15
C PHE A 28 4.73 18.66 44.04
N LYS A 29 3.95 18.85 42.97
CA LYS A 29 2.81 18.00 42.63
C LYS A 29 2.98 17.54 41.19
N PHE A 30 2.45 16.36 40.90
CA PHE A 30 2.28 15.89 39.53
C PHE A 30 0.91 16.30 39.04
N MET A 31 0.85 16.81 37.81
CA MET A 31 -0.37 17.17 37.13
C MET A 31 -0.30 16.66 35.71
N THR A 32 -1.43 16.21 35.19
CA THR A 32 -1.62 15.93 33.78
C THR A 32 -1.65 17.23 32.97
N PRO A 33 -1.37 17.20 31.65
CA PRO A 33 -1.49 18.38 30.81
C PRO A 33 -2.86 19.07 30.90
N THR A 34 -3.95 18.30 31.02
CA THR A 34 -5.31 18.83 31.20
C THR A 34 -5.47 19.57 32.52
N GLU A 35 -5.04 18.97 33.64
CA GLU A 35 -5.09 19.63 34.96
C GLU A 35 -4.27 20.92 34.99
N VAL A 36 -3.10 20.95 34.33
CA VAL A 36 -2.29 22.16 34.20
C VAL A 36 -3.07 23.26 33.46
N ALA A 37 -3.71 22.92 32.33
CA ALA A 37 -4.48 23.86 31.52
C ALA A 37 -5.73 24.41 32.25
N GLU A 38 -6.36 23.60 33.11
CA GLU A 38 -7.55 24.00 33.87
C GLU A 38 -7.22 24.85 35.11
N ASN A 39 -6.07 24.60 35.75
CA ASN A 39 -5.75 25.19 37.05
C ASN A 39 -4.76 26.36 36.99
N LEU A 40 -3.98 26.51 35.91
CA LEU A 40 -2.97 27.56 35.78
C LEU A 40 -3.35 28.58 34.71
N GLN A 41 -2.94 29.84 34.91
CA GLN A 41 -3.13 30.90 33.92
C GLN A 41 -1.94 30.96 32.95
N PRO A 42 -2.17 31.10 31.64
CA PRO A 42 -1.11 31.34 30.67
C PRO A 42 -0.32 32.61 31.03
N VAL A 43 1.01 32.52 31.01
CA VAL A 43 1.89 33.66 31.36
C VAL A 43 2.16 34.54 30.15
N SER A 44 2.40 33.94 28.98
CA SER A 44 2.68 34.65 27.73
C SER A 44 2.42 33.74 26.54
N ALA A 45 2.16 34.36 25.38
CA ALA A 45 2.23 33.65 24.11
C ALA A 45 3.70 33.37 23.74
N ILE A 46 3.93 32.24 23.08
CA ILE A 46 5.19 31.90 22.43
C ILE A 46 4.95 31.95 20.93
N SER A 47 5.81 32.67 20.20
CA SER A 47 5.74 32.76 18.74
C SER A 47 6.69 31.73 18.12
N VAL A 48 6.15 30.85 17.28
CA VAL A 48 6.90 29.82 16.54
C VAL A 48 6.68 30.06 15.05
N PRO A 49 7.50 30.91 14.40
CA PRO A 49 7.25 31.39 13.03
C PRO A 49 7.54 30.34 11.94
N SER A 50 8.34 29.32 12.27
CA SER A 50 8.72 28.24 11.37
C SER A 50 8.40 26.88 12.02
N PRO A 51 8.03 25.85 11.25
CA PRO A 51 7.87 24.51 11.78
C PRO A 51 9.16 24.01 12.46
N ILE A 52 9.00 23.42 13.63
CA ILE A 52 10.09 22.82 14.42
C ILE A 52 9.75 21.36 14.75
N SER A 53 10.75 20.58 15.08
CA SER A 53 10.58 19.21 15.55
C SER A 53 11.50 18.91 16.73
N TRP A 54 11.29 17.76 17.36
CA TRP A 54 12.20 17.20 18.37
C TRP A 54 13.21 16.22 17.76
N ALA A 55 13.23 16.08 16.43
CA ALA A 55 14.19 15.22 15.76
C ALA A 55 15.48 15.99 15.47
N ASP A 56 16.60 15.26 15.55
CA ASP A 56 17.94 15.72 15.24
C ASP A 56 18.41 16.96 16.03
N GLU A 57 19.67 17.34 15.84
CA GLU A 57 20.26 18.51 16.48
C GLU A 57 19.66 19.83 15.95
N GLU A 58 19.21 19.83 14.69
CA GLU A 58 18.69 21.02 14.01
C GLU A 58 17.27 21.41 14.47
N HIS A 59 16.54 20.50 15.13
CA HIS A 59 15.17 20.73 15.66
C HIS A 59 14.19 21.29 14.63
N ASP A 60 14.36 20.92 13.36
CA ASP A 60 13.53 21.36 12.25
C ASP A 60 12.86 20.18 11.53
N ILE A 61 12.24 20.41 10.37
CA ILE A 61 11.50 19.38 9.63
C ILE A 61 12.35 18.59 8.63
N THR A 62 13.66 18.80 8.59
CA THR A 62 14.54 18.19 7.59
C THR A 62 14.66 16.67 7.74
N ALA A 63 14.32 16.12 8.92
CA ALA A 63 14.22 14.67 9.12
C ALA A 63 13.17 14.00 8.21
N TRP A 64 12.16 14.75 7.74
CA TRP A 64 11.09 14.25 6.85
C TRP A 64 11.00 14.97 5.51
N ARG A 65 11.65 16.13 5.36
CA ARG A 65 11.62 16.96 4.13
C ARG A 65 12.97 17.64 3.86
N GLY A 66 14.07 16.93 4.07
CA GLY A 66 15.43 17.44 3.95
C GLY A 66 16.12 17.13 2.61
N ASN A 67 15.57 16.23 1.78
CA ASN A 67 16.15 15.87 0.48
C ASN A 67 15.11 15.73 -0.64
N GLU A 68 15.58 15.54 -1.88
CA GLU A 68 14.74 15.45 -3.08
C GLU A 68 13.79 14.23 -3.07
N LEU A 69 14.20 13.10 -2.49
CA LEU A 69 13.36 11.90 -2.41
C LEU A 69 12.14 12.15 -1.53
N GLN A 70 12.38 12.72 -0.36
CA GLN A 70 11.35 13.09 0.61
C GLN A 70 10.39 14.13 0.03
N VAL A 71 10.93 15.18 -0.59
CA VAL A 71 10.13 16.22 -1.24
C VAL A 71 9.27 15.63 -2.36
N ALA A 72 9.84 14.81 -3.24
CA ALA A 72 9.11 14.19 -4.34
C ALA A 72 7.99 13.26 -3.84
N ALA A 73 8.25 12.47 -2.80
CA ALA A 73 7.27 11.58 -2.18
C ALA A 73 6.10 12.36 -1.55
N LEU A 74 6.39 13.42 -0.79
CA LEU A 74 5.39 14.31 -0.18
C LEU A 74 4.57 15.05 -1.24
N ASP A 75 5.23 15.62 -2.24
CA ASP A 75 4.56 16.36 -3.32
C ASP A 75 3.63 15.43 -4.10
N LYS A 76 4.08 14.20 -4.42
CA LYS A 76 3.24 13.21 -5.10
C LYS A 76 2.04 12.79 -4.26
N LEU A 77 2.23 12.58 -2.96
CA LEU A 77 1.13 12.26 -2.04
C LEU A 77 0.11 13.41 -2.04
N TYR A 78 0.56 14.63 -1.76
CA TYR A 78 -0.35 15.78 -1.61
C TYR A 78 -1.06 16.20 -2.89
N GLN A 79 -0.51 15.90 -4.08
CA GLN A 79 -1.23 16.07 -5.35
C GLN A 79 -2.57 15.31 -5.41
N MET A 80 -2.74 14.25 -4.61
CA MET A 80 -3.96 13.45 -4.58
C MET A 80 -4.97 13.88 -3.50
N THR A 81 -4.62 14.85 -2.64
CA THR A 81 -5.43 15.28 -1.48
C THR A 81 -6.88 15.57 -1.86
N ASP A 82 -7.09 16.44 -2.86
CA ASP A 82 -8.43 16.86 -3.27
C ASP A 82 -9.24 15.67 -3.84
N LYS A 83 -8.59 14.77 -4.56
CA LYS A 83 -9.26 13.59 -5.12
C LYS A 83 -9.69 12.62 -4.03
N VAL A 84 -8.83 12.40 -3.02
CA VAL A 84 -9.16 11.55 -1.87
C VAL A 84 -10.27 12.18 -1.04
N ALA A 85 -10.23 13.49 -0.81
CA ALA A 85 -11.29 14.22 -0.10
C ALA A 85 -12.66 14.08 -0.78
N ASN A 86 -12.68 14.03 -2.12
CA ASN A 86 -13.89 13.82 -2.91
C ASN A 86 -14.27 12.34 -3.10
N CYS A 87 -13.47 11.40 -2.61
CA CYS A 87 -13.75 9.97 -2.67
C CYS A 87 -14.55 9.52 -1.44
N ASN A 88 -15.59 8.71 -1.65
CA ASN A 88 -16.44 8.18 -0.57
C ASN A 88 -16.16 6.71 -0.25
N ASP A 89 -15.00 6.18 -0.67
CA ASP A 89 -14.60 4.81 -0.37
C ASP A 89 -13.80 4.74 0.94
N ASP A 90 -14.29 3.96 1.90
CA ASP A 90 -13.67 3.84 3.24
C ASP A 90 -12.30 3.15 3.20
N HIS A 91 -12.06 2.25 2.24
CA HIS A 91 -10.76 1.60 2.10
C HIS A 91 -9.73 2.58 1.56
N ILE A 92 -10.08 3.40 0.57
CA ILE A 92 -9.21 4.47 0.07
C ILE A 92 -8.85 5.46 1.17
N LYS A 93 -9.81 5.87 2.01
CA LYS A 93 -9.54 6.78 3.13
C LYS A 93 -8.59 6.19 4.15
N ARG A 94 -8.79 4.92 4.51
CA ARG A 94 -7.89 4.21 5.43
C ARG A 94 -6.48 4.08 4.87
N ASP A 95 -6.36 3.69 3.61
CA ASP A 95 -5.06 3.56 2.96
C ASP A 95 -4.34 4.92 2.87
N TRP A 96 -5.09 5.99 2.60
CA TRP A 96 -4.58 7.37 2.63
C TRP A 96 -4.04 7.77 4.01
N ASP A 97 -4.74 7.41 5.08
CA ASP A 97 -4.26 7.66 6.45
C ASP A 97 -2.94 6.93 6.73
N TYR A 98 -2.79 5.68 6.26
CA TYR A 98 -1.54 4.94 6.40
C TYR A 98 -0.39 5.50 5.57
N LEU A 99 -0.66 5.93 4.33
CA LEU A 99 0.36 6.51 3.46
C LEU A 99 0.95 7.82 4.00
N GLN A 100 0.25 8.49 4.92
CA GLN A 100 0.73 9.70 5.57
C GLN A 100 1.61 9.44 6.80
N ALA A 101 1.86 8.17 7.18
CA ALA A 101 2.73 7.86 8.29
C ALA A 101 4.12 8.48 8.11
N SER A 102 4.58 9.23 9.13
CA SER A 102 5.83 9.98 9.08
C SER A 102 7.06 9.10 8.83
N ASP A 103 7.01 7.85 9.31
CA ASP A 103 8.07 6.86 9.15
C ASP A 103 8.44 6.64 7.69
N HIS A 104 7.48 6.68 6.76
CA HIS A 104 7.76 6.53 5.34
C HIS A 104 8.77 7.57 4.83
N PHE A 105 8.59 8.84 5.20
CA PHE A 105 9.49 9.92 4.80
C PHE A 105 10.79 9.89 5.60
N HIS A 106 10.72 9.46 6.86
CA HIS A 106 11.90 9.29 7.70
C HIS A 106 12.86 8.23 7.14
N TYR A 107 12.33 7.11 6.63
CA TYR A 107 13.14 6.06 5.99
C TYR A 107 13.84 6.50 4.70
N MET A 108 13.39 7.60 4.08
CA MET A 108 14.01 8.21 2.91
C MET A 108 15.06 9.28 3.28
N ALA A 109 15.30 9.54 4.56
CA ALA A 109 16.29 10.50 5.01
C ALA A 109 17.70 10.07 4.59
N THR A 110 18.48 11.03 4.08
CA THR A 110 19.88 10.84 3.69
C THR A 110 20.85 11.47 4.69
N LYS A 111 20.32 12.01 5.80
CA LYS A 111 21.14 12.57 6.87
C LYS A 111 21.76 11.40 7.65
N PHE A 112 23.07 11.22 7.50
CA PHE A 112 23.84 10.16 8.15
C PHE A 112 24.59 10.61 9.41
N PHE A 113 24.35 11.82 9.93
CA PHE A 113 25.35 12.50 10.77
C PHE A 113 24.98 12.86 12.22
N SER A 114 23.77 12.61 12.71
CA SER A 114 23.44 12.85 14.13
C SER A 114 23.36 11.55 14.94
N ASP A 115 22.84 10.45 14.36
CA ASP A 115 22.76 9.16 15.05
C ASP A 115 22.56 8.01 14.05
N GLY A 116 23.52 7.80 13.14
CA GLY A 116 23.43 6.81 12.06
C GLY A 116 23.09 5.37 12.50
N ALA A 117 23.24 5.06 13.79
CA ALA A 117 22.78 3.82 14.40
C ALA A 117 21.25 3.78 14.57
N VAL A 118 20.60 4.86 15.01
CA VAL A 118 19.14 4.88 15.28
C VAL A 118 18.34 4.89 13.98
N HIS A 119 18.78 5.64 12.96
CA HIS A 119 18.11 5.64 11.66
C HIS A 119 18.21 4.29 10.93
N ALA A 120 19.32 3.56 11.09
CA ALA A 120 19.47 2.21 10.55
C ALA A 120 18.75 1.14 11.40
N TYR A 121 18.54 1.41 12.70
CA TYR A 121 17.93 0.45 13.62
C TYR A 121 16.43 0.23 13.35
N PHE A 122 15.73 1.27 12.90
CA PHE A 122 14.28 1.25 12.66
C PHE A 122 13.87 1.29 11.19
N ASN A 123 14.82 1.38 10.26
CA ASN A 123 14.53 1.39 8.84
C ASN A 123 14.51 -0.06 8.30
N PRO A 124 13.36 -0.56 7.79
CA PRO A 124 13.28 -1.90 7.23
C PRO A 124 13.98 -2.03 5.87
N TYR A 125 14.46 -0.92 5.29
CA TYR A 125 15.11 -0.87 3.99
C TYR A 125 16.63 -0.71 4.12
N GLU A 126 17.39 -1.31 3.20
CA GLU A 126 18.85 -1.22 3.21
C GLU A 126 19.34 0.18 2.85
N THR A 127 18.56 0.92 2.05
CA THR A 127 18.90 2.26 1.60
C THR A 127 17.69 3.20 1.55
N PRO A 128 17.90 4.52 1.71
CA PRO A 128 16.83 5.52 1.50
C PRO A 128 16.20 5.45 0.11
N TYR A 129 16.96 5.03 -0.90
CA TYR A 129 16.47 4.85 -2.27
C TYR A 129 15.51 3.67 -2.38
N GLU A 130 15.79 2.55 -1.71
CA GLU A 130 14.88 1.41 -1.67
C GLU A 130 13.56 1.77 -0.97
N ALA A 131 13.63 2.49 0.16
CA ALA A 131 12.46 3.02 0.85
C ALA A 131 11.60 3.90 -0.07
N PHE A 132 12.25 4.82 -0.79
CA PHE A 132 11.59 5.69 -1.77
C PHE A 132 10.95 4.88 -2.91
N MET A 133 11.68 3.95 -3.51
CA MET A 133 11.16 3.13 -4.60
C MET A 133 9.96 2.29 -4.17
N ASN A 134 10.01 1.69 -2.98
CA ASN A 134 8.89 0.94 -2.42
C ASN A 134 7.67 1.86 -2.23
N TYR A 135 7.85 2.98 -1.55
CA TYR A 135 6.77 3.93 -1.30
C TYR A 135 6.15 4.46 -2.59
N MET A 136 6.95 4.83 -3.59
CA MET A 136 6.46 5.35 -4.87
C MET A 136 5.70 4.29 -5.67
N ASN A 137 6.09 3.01 -5.60
CA ASN A 137 5.34 1.91 -6.21
C ASN A 137 3.97 1.74 -5.55
N VAL A 138 3.91 1.74 -4.21
CA VAL A 138 2.65 1.66 -3.47
C VAL A 138 1.76 2.87 -3.75
N LEU A 139 2.34 4.07 -3.77
CA LEU A 139 1.63 5.31 -4.04
C LEU A 139 1.08 5.36 -5.46
N SER A 140 1.79 4.78 -6.43
CA SER A 140 1.32 4.65 -7.82
C SER A 140 0.13 3.68 -7.92
N ASP A 141 0.16 2.54 -7.22
CA ASP A 141 -0.99 1.64 -7.15
C ASP A 141 -2.20 2.32 -6.49
N PHE A 142 -1.97 3.03 -5.38
CA PHE A 142 -2.99 3.82 -4.70
C PHE A 142 -3.63 4.84 -5.65
N GLU A 143 -2.82 5.57 -6.43
CA GLU A 143 -3.31 6.53 -7.42
C GLU A 143 -4.20 5.86 -8.50
N ILE A 144 -3.82 4.67 -8.98
CA ILE A 144 -4.62 3.91 -9.95
C ILE A 144 -5.97 3.52 -9.33
N ARG A 145 -5.97 3.03 -8.08
CA ARG A 145 -7.19 2.66 -7.35
C ARG A 145 -8.08 3.87 -7.11
N LEU A 146 -7.51 5.00 -6.72
CA LEU A 146 -8.21 6.27 -6.53
C LEU A 146 -8.84 6.77 -7.84
N ASN A 147 -8.09 6.78 -8.94
CA ASN A 147 -8.58 7.23 -10.25
C ASN A 147 -9.69 6.34 -10.81
N ARG A 148 -9.73 5.05 -10.45
CA ARG A 148 -10.82 4.14 -10.83
C ARG A 148 -12.15 4.54 -10.17
N LEU A 149 -12.09 5.03 -8.93
CA LEU A 149 -13.26 5.43 -8.14
C LEU A 149 -13.64 6.89 -8.36
N SER A 150 -12.66 7.75 -8.68
CA SER A 150 -12.83 9.16 -8.96
C SER A 150 -12.17 9.55 -10.30
N PRO A 151 -12.80 9.22 -11.44
CA PRO A 151 -12.24 9.50 -12.76
C PRO A 151 -12.21 11.00 -13.06
N GLU A 152 -11.05 11.51 -13.46
CA GLU A 152 -10.77 12.94 -13.71
C GLU A 152 -11.59 13.58 -14.84
N THR A 153 -12.06 12.79 -15.82
CA THR A 153 -12.76 13.30 -17.00
C THR A 153 -14.04 12.50 -17.26
N ASN A 154 -14.99 13.11 -17.96
CA ASN A 154 -16.24 12.45 -18.34
C ASN A 154 -15.98 11.19 -19.19
N GLU A 155 -14.95 11.21 -20.04
CA GLU A 155 -14.49 10.07 -20.83
C GLU A 155 -13.94 8.94 -19.94
N LYS A 156 -13.11 9.27 -18.94
CA LYS A 156 -12.63 8.28 -17.95
C LYS A 156 -13.78 7.71 -17.12
N ARG A 157 -14.83 8.51 -16.86
CA ARG A 157 -16.05 8.08 -16.17
C ARG A 157 -16.87 7.11 -16.99
N GLU A 158 -17.06 7.38 -18.27
CA GLU A 158 -17.71 6.46 -19.21
C GLU A 158 -16.90 5.17 -19.40
N MET A 159 -15.57 5.26 -19.50
CA MET A 159 -14.70 4.09 -19.54
C MET A 159 -14.79 3.23 -18.26
N ALA A 160 -14.86 3.86 -17.08
CA ALA A 160 -15.04 3.15 -15.81
C ALA A 160 -16.40 2.43 -15.74
N LYS A 161 -17.48 3.08 -16.19
CA LYS A 161 -18.82 2.46 -16.31
C LYS A 161 -18.81 1.29 -17.29
N LEU A 162 -18.18 1.46 -18.45
CA LEU A 162 -18.13 0.44 -19.49
C LEU A 162 -17.34 -0.79 -19.02
N ASN A 163 -16.21 -0.59 -18.32
CA ASN A 163 -15.44 -1.67 -17.70
C ASN A 163 -16.23 -2.41 -16.62
N ALA A 164 -16.98 -1.70 -15.76
CA ALA A 164 -17.86 -2.34 -14.78
C ALA A 164 -18.95 -3.18 -15.45
N LEU A 165 -19.51 -2.70 -16.56
CA LEU A 165 -20.49 -3.44 -17.35
C LEU A 165 -19.88 -4.68 -18.00
N ILE A 166 -18.64 -4.60 -18.51
CA ILE A 166 -17.92 -5.74 -19.08
C ILE A 166 -17.74 -6.85 -18.03
N ILE A 167 -17.27 -6.51 -16.83
CA ILE A 167 -17.08 -7.48 -15.74
C ILE A 167 -18.38 -8.19 -15.39
N GLU A 168 -19.49 -7.44 -15.29
CA GLU A 168 -20.81 -8.02 -15.03
C GLU A 168 -21.26 -8.93 -16.18
N LYS A 169 -21.01 -8.54 -17.43
CA LYS A 169 -21.36 -9.36 -18.61
C LYS A 169 -20.51 -10.62 -18.70
N GLU A 170 -19.22 -10.56 -18.39
CA GLU A 170 -18.34 -11.73 -18.31
C GLU A 170 -18.82 -12.72 -17.25
N LYS A 171 -19.25 -12.22 -16.09
CA LYS A 171 -19.87 -13.03 -15.04
C LYS A 171 -21.16 -13.71 -15.52
N GLN A 172 -22.04 -12.96 -16.20
CA GLN A 172 -23.28 -13.51 -16.77
C GLN A 172 -22.99 -14.58 -17.84
N ILE A 173 -22.02 -14.34 -18.72
CA ILE A 173 -21.59 -15.31 -19.74
C ILE A 173 -21.07 -16.58 -19.06
N SER A 174 -20.25 -16.46 -18.02
CA SER A 174 -19.73 -17.60 -17.26
C SER A 174 -20.85 -18.42 -16.61
N GLN A 175 -21.83 -17.74 -15.99
CA GLN A 175 -23.00 -18.39 -15.39
C GLN A 175 -23.86 -19.12 -16.43
N LEU A 176 -24.18 -18.46 -17.54
CA LEU A 176 -24.96 -19.05 -18.63
C LEU A 176 -24.21 -20.21 -19.31
N ALA A 177 -22.90 -20.09 -19.49
CA ALA A 177 -22.08 -21.17 -20.04
C ALA A 177 -22.10 -22.41 -19.13
N ALA A 178 -21.99 -22.22 -17.81
CA ALA A 178 -22.10 -23.31 -16.84
C ALA A 178 -23.51 -23.95 -16.81
N GLU A 179 -24.56 -23.14 -16.98
CA GLU A 179 -25.94 -23.63 -17.07
C GLU A 179 -26.21 -24.43 -18.35
N LEU A 180 -25.73 -23.94 -19.50
CA LEU A 180 -25.79 -24.66 -20.78
C LEU A 180 -25.07 -26.00 -20.71
N GLU A 181 -23.92 -26.07 -20.04
CA GLU A 181 -23.17 -27.31 -19.87
C GLU A 181 -23.94 -28.33 -19.00
N LYS A 182 -24.61 -27.87 -17.94
CA LYS A 182 -25.49 -28.69 -17.09
C LYS A 182 -26.72 -29.20 -17.87
N LEU A 183 -27.38 -28.35 -18.64
CA LEU A 183 -28.54 -28.74 -19.46
C LEU A 183 -28.16 -29.73 -20.56
N ARG A 184 -26.99 -29.54 -21.21
CA ARG A 184 -26.45 -30.47 -22.21
C ARG A 184 -26.14 -31.85 -21.62
N LYS A 185 -25.65 -31.93 -20.37
CA LYS A 185 -25.48 -33.19 -19.63
C LYS A 185 -26.81 -33.84 -19.27
N LYS A 186 -27.86 -33.05 -19.01
CA LYS A 186 -29.22 -33.54 -18.68
C LYS A 186 -29.99 -34.07 -19.90
N GLY A 187 -29.72 -33.54 -21.10
CA GLY A 187 -30.31 -34.01 -22.37
C GLY A 187 -29.68 -35.28 -22.96
N ARG A 188 -28.59 -35.80 -22.37
CA ARG A 188 -27.89 -37.01 -22.83
C ARG A 188 -28.24 -38.21 -21.93
N LYS A 189 -29.49 -38.69 -21.98
CA LYS A 189 -29.84 -40.05 -21.51
C LYS A 189 -29.70 -41.05 -22.68
N PRO A 190 -29.12 -42.24 -22.46
CA PRO A 190 -28.80 -43.16 -23.55
C PRO A 190 -30.05 -43.92 -24.01
N ALA A 191 -30.37 -43.83 -25.31
CA ALA A 191 -31.24 -44.82 -25.95
C ALA A 191 -30.46 -46.15 -26.00
N THR A 192 -30.95 -47.13 -25.25
CA THR A 192 -30.40 -48.48 -25.20
C THR A 192 -31.08 -49.36 -26.26
N GLY A 193 -30.25 -50.07 -27.03
CA GLY A 193 -30.58 -51.38 -27.61
C GLY A 193 -30.95 -51.41 -29.09
N LEU A 194 -29.98 -51.79 -29.94
CA LEU A 194 -30.15 -52.86 -30.94
C LEU A 194 -28.80 -53.23 -31.60
N ARG A 195 -28.36 -54.44 -31.25
CA ARG A 195 -27.60 -55.45 -32.00
C ARG A 195 -26.18 -55.19 -32.50
N ALA A 196 -25.32 -56.07 -32.00
CA ALA A 196 -24.03 -56.48 -32.53
C ALA A 196 -24.09 -56.96 -33.99
N VAL A 197 -22.94 -56.87 -34.69
CA VAL A 197 -22.16 -58.00 -35.27
C VAL A 197 -21.21 -57.48 -36.38
N ALA A 198 -19.93 -57.87 -36.27
CA ALA A 198 -18.91 -58.05 -37.33
C ALA A 198 -18.51 -56.83 -38.19
N ASN A 199 -17.31 -56.66 -38.76
CA ASN A 199 -16.00 -57.33 -38.85
C ASN A 199 -15.04 -56.18 -39.29
N LYS A 200 -13.81 -56.06 -38.77
CA LYS A 200 -12.55 -56.63 -39.28
C LYS A 200 -12.22 -56.30 -40.75
N GLU A 201 -10.95 -55.86 -40.95
CA GLU A 201 -10.17 -55.71 -42.22
C GLU A 201 -10.32 -54.35 -42.94
N LEU A 202 -9.31 -53.64 -43.47
CA LEU A 202 -7.84 -53.75 -43.69
C LEU A 202 -7.35 -52.28 -43.90
N LYS A 203 -6.25 -51.80 -43.29
CA LYS A 203 -4.89 -51.65 -43.87
C LYS A 203 -4.78 -51.19 -45.34
N GLU A 204 -3.87 -50.21 -45.54
CA GLU A 204 -3.11 -49.88 -46.77
C GLU A 204 -3.97 -49.27 -47.90
N GLU A 205 -3.81 -48.01 -48.32
CA GLU A 205 -2.71 -47.33 -49.02
C GLU A 205 -3.15 -45.83 -49.06
N THR A 206 -2.34 -44.78 -49.17
CA THR A 206 -1.17 -44.59 -50.03
C THR A 206 -0.35 -43.40 -49.53
N LYS A 207 0.97 -43.54 -49.67
CA LYS A 207 2.00 -42.50 -49.48
C LYS A 207 1.98 -41.43 -50.59
N SER A 208 2.54 -40.27 -50.21
CA SER A 208 3.32 -39.32 -51.05
C SER A 208 2.48 -38.38 -51.94
N LYS A 209 2.79 -37.09 -52.12
CA LYS A 209 4.08 -36.39 -52.31
C LYS A 209 3.91 -34.91 -51.89
N THR A 210 4.80 -34.37 -51.05
CA THR A 210 5.89 -33.41 -51.37
C THR A 210 5.50 -32.13 -52.12
N GLY A 211 5.83 -30.98 -51.51
CA GLY A 211 5.87 -29.68 -52.16
C GLY A 211 6.51 -28.61 -51.25
N LYS A 212 7.85 -28.57 -51.24
CA LYS A 212 8.67 -27.46 -50.70
C LYS A 212 8.21 -26.11 -51.26
N ASN A 213 8.15 -25.06 -50.43
CA ASN A 213 8.98 -23.89 -50.71
C ASN A 213 9.22 -23.00 -49.48
N SER A 214 10.51 -22.81 -49.22
CA SER A 214 11.13 -21.81 -48.36
C SER A 214 10.95 -20.38 -48.90
N LYS A 215 10.88 -19.39 -48.00
CA LYS A 215 11.85 -18.27 -47.98
C LYS A 215 11.69 -17.37 -46.74
N ASN A 216 12.83 -17.15 -46.10
CA ASN A 216 13.18 -16.07 -45.19
C ASN A 216 12.61 -14.70 -45.59
N ILE A 217 12.36 -13.83 -44.60
CA ILE A 217 12.91 -12.47 -44.60
C ILE A 217 13.26 -12.03 -43.17
N SER A 218 14.42 -11.42 -43.12
CA SER A 218 15.29 -10.87 -42.08
C SER A 218 14.73 -9.81 -41.13
N LYS A 219 15.33 -9.84 -39.93
CA LYS A 219 15.63 -8.71 -39.02
C LYS A 219 16.15 -7.45 -39.72
N LYS A 220 15.74 -6.30 -39.20
CA LYS A 220 16.42 -4.97 -39.11
C LYS A 220 15.47 -4.12 -38.23
N LYS A 221 15.88 -3.29 -37.29
CA LYS A 221 17.17 -2.74 -36.89
C LYS A 221 16.99 -2.22 -35.46
#